data_AF-A0A4P9YAR0-F1
#
_entry.id   AF-A0A4P9YAR0-F1
#
_cell.length_a   1.000
_cell.length_b   1.000
_cell.length_c   1.000
_cell.angle_alpha   90.00
_cell.angle_beta   90.00
_cell.angle_gamma   90.00
#
_symmetry.space_group_name_H-M   'P 1'
#
loop_
_entity.id
_entity.type
_entity.pdbx_description
1 polymer ?
#
loop_
_entity_poly.entity_id
_entity_poly.type
_entity_poly.pdbx_seq_one_letter_code
_entity_poly.pdbx_strand_id
1 'polypeptide(L)'
;ERDGWISFGQKIPSTTLENLYVRASYRTIASSINSGINKAIITGTPGIGKSLFLIYLLWKLVKDGKRVLFIYHPFNIYYDGKGGVFDFTSGRLPLDNYYSFWNDTLWCLFDAKGKKEFHLDRLPYPLCTFILSTSPRREMLNDFKKPPVPQVFYMPTWTEAELEAIAYLFPGANQWRDRFVILGGIPRYVLEVTTQDPTEILEAACSDCTLVDCIKKIDINSTIPNAVHSLVHVTSTHPYTESSVCYASQKALDIIVRKKGEEARGRMRELLGSCQGNPLTAALCGYIFEPYAIELLEKGGTFKCRELVSGRKRQKPDETTLVIPSSTKTVVAKVKRNQTLNQLHVPKTTNYTAIDAWIPGIGAFQMTVGKKHDIKEGAEKDLSKLGLGAKKLYWLLPPLYYHSFTKKS
;
A
#
# COMPACT_ATOMS: atom_id res chain seq x y z
N GLU A 1 -27.07 -5.18 -26.39
CA GLU A 1 -27.13 -4.90 -24.94
C GLU A 1 -28.59 -4.74 -24.55
N ARG A 2 -29.05 -5.49 -23.55
CA ARG A 2 -30.38 -5.36 -22.95
C ARG A 2 -30.20 -5.51 -21.44
N ASP A 3 -30.80 -4.60 -20.67
CA ASP A 3 -30.79 -4.62 -19.20
C ASP A 3 -29.40 -4.73 -18.56
N GLY A 4 -28.38 -4.10 -19.18
CA GLY A 4 -27.00 -4.15 -18.69
C GLY A 4 -26.22 -5.41 -19.09
N TRP A 5 -26.76 -6.25 -19.96
CA TRP A 5 -26.10 -7.48 -20.42
C TRP A 5 -25.89 -7.51 -21.93
N ILE A 6 -24.80 -8.17 -22.34
CA ILE A 6 -24.57 -8.59 -23.72
C ILE A 6 -24.54 -10.11 -23.74
N SER A 7 -25.42 -10.72 -24.53
CA SER A 7 -25.39 -12.15 -24.80
C SER A 7 -24.68 -12.40 -26.13
N PHE A 8 -23.69 -13.29 -26.12
CA PHE A 8 -22.95 -13.65 -27.33
C PHE A 8 -23.47 -14.93 -28.00
N GLY A 9 -24.36 -15.68 -27.33
CA GLY A 9 -24.84 -17.00 -27.79
C GLY A 9 -23.76 -18.08 -27.86
N GLN A 10 -22.53 -17.75 -27.45
CA GLN A 10 -21.37 -18.62 -27.35
C GLN A 10 -20.51 -18.17 -26.17
N LYS A 11 -19.62 -19.05 -25.71
CA LYS A 11 -18.70 -18.73 -24.61
C LYS A 11 -17.74 -17.61 -25.00
N ILE A 12 -17.65 -16.62 -24.13
CA ILE A 12 -16.71 -15.51 -24.22
C ILE A 12 -15.28 -16.09 -24.08
N PRO A 13 -14.35 -15.73 -24.98
CA PRO A 13 -12.97 -16.23 -24.95
C PRO A 13 -12.31 -16.14 -23.57
N SER A 14 -11.57 -17.19 -23.20
CA SER A 14 -10.93 -17.33 -21.87
C SER A 14 -11.88 -17.33 -20.67
N THR A 15 -13.18 -17.58 -20.86
CA THR A 15 -14.16 -17.72 -19.77
C THR A 15 -15.13 -18.87 -20.02
N THR A 16 -15.92 -19.21 -18.99
CA THR A 16 -17.06 -20.14 -19.09
C THR A 16 -18.38 -19.41 -19.36
N LEU A 17 -18.36 -18.09 -19.49
CA LEU A 17 -19.55 -17.23 -19.54
C LEU A 17 -20.03 -17.04 -20.97
N GLU A 18 -21.33 -17.01 -21.20
CA GLU A 18 -21.94 -16.65 -22.49
C GLU A 18 -22.50 -15.23 -22.51
N ASN A 19 -22.66 -14.65 -21.32
CA ASN A 19 -23.21 -13.33 -21.10
C ASN A 19 -22.17 -12.45 -20.39
N LEU A 20 -22.03 -11.21 -20.86
CA LEU A 20 -21.18 -10.19 -20.28
C LEU A 20 -22.02 -9.15 -19.57
N TYR A 21 -21.77 -8.97 -18.28
CA TYR A 21 -22.30 -7.87 -17.49
C TYR A 21 -21.58 -6.56 -17.85
N VAL A 22 -22.34 -5.55 -18.27
CA VAL A 22 -21.83 -4.25 -18.72
C VAL A 22 -21.82 -3.27 -17.54
N ARG A 23 -20.65 -3.14 -16.92
CA ARG A 23 -20.40 -2.22 -15.80
C ARG A 23 -20.58 -0.76 -16.24
N ALA A 24 -21.00 0.10 -15.30
CA ALA A 24 -21.03 1.54 -15.54
C ALA A 24 -19.66 2.10 -15.94
N SER A 25 -18.59 1.61 -15.31
CA SER A 25 -17.21 1.97 -15.64
C SER A 25 -16.82 1.59 -17.07
N TYR A 26 -17.34 0.47 -17.61
CA TYR A 26 -17.07 0.09 -18.99
C TYR A 26 -17.66 1.11 -19.97
N ARG A 27 -18.89 1.56 -19.72
CA ARG A 27 -19.56 2.56 -20.57
C ARG A 27 -18.78 3.87 -20.57
N THR A 28 -18.47 4.38 -19.38
CA THR A 28 -17.74 5.64 -19.20
C THR A 28 -16.37 5.58 -19.86
N ILE A 29 -15.57 4.55 -19.55
CA ILE A 29 -14.23 4.42 -20.12
C ILE A 29 -14.32 4.33 -21.64
N ALA A 30 -15.20 3.49 -22.19
CA ALA A 30 -15.35 3.34 -23.64
C ALA A 30 -15.85 4.61 -24.34
N SER A 31 -16.63 5.47 -23.70
CA SER A 31 -17.05 6.76 -24.27
C SER A 31 -15.97 7.84 -24.18
N SER A 32 -15.03 7.72 -23.23
CA SER A 32 -13.98 8.73 -22.99
C SER A 32 -12.71 8.49 -23.82
N ILE A 33 -12.59 7.36 -24.51
CA ILE A 33 -11.44 7.06 -25.37
C ILE A 33 -11.54 7.85 -26.68
N ASN A 34 -10.48 8.60 -26.98
CA ASN A 34 -10.38 9.35 -28.22
C ASN A 34 -10.05 8.43 -29.41
N SER A 35 -10.74 8.62 -30.54
CA SER A 35 -10.47 7.94 -31.81
C SER A 35 -9.37 8.61 -32.64
N GLY A 36 -8.91 7.99 -33.71
CA GLY A 36 -7.84 8.52 -34.58
C GLY A 36 -6.46 8.06 -34.12
N ILE A 37 -5.43 8.89 -34.31
CA ILE A 37 -4.08 8.60 -33.79
C ILE A 37 -4.05 8.92 -32.29
N ASN A 38 -4.39 7.93 -31.47
CA ASN A 38 -4.52 8.05 -30.02
C ASN A 38 -4.10 6.76 -29.33
N LYS A 39 -3.64 6.90 -28.09
CA LYS A 39 -3.30 5.76 -27.23
C LYS A 39 -4.12 5.82 -25.96
N ALA A 40 -4.57 4.66 -25.50
CA ALA A 40 -5.16 4.53 -24.17
C ALA A 40 -4.60 3.31 -23.44
N ILE A 41 -4.46 3.44 -22.12
CA ILE A 41 -4.10 2.35 -21.23
C ILE A 41 -5.26 2.11 -20.27
N ILE A 42 -5.73 0.87 -20.21
CA ILE A 42 -6.72 0.39 -19.28
C ILE A 42 -6.01 -0.44 -18.23
N THR A 43 -5.96 0.05 -17.00
CA THR A 43 -5.25 -0.59 -15.88
C THR A 43 -6.14 -0.78 -14.66
N GLY A 44 -5.61 -1.44 -13.63
CA GLY A 44 -6.31 -1.79 -12.40
C GLY A 44 -5.86 -3.13 -11.85
N THR A 45 -6.38 -3.50 -10.68
CA THR A 45 -6.03 -4.74 -9.98
C THR A 45 -6.17 -5.98 -10.89
N PRO A 46 -5.22 -6.93 -10.90
CA PRO A 46 -5.38 -8.20 -11.60
C PRO A 46 -6.71 -8.89 -11.25
N GLY A 47 -7.42 -9.41 -12.26
CA GLY A 47 -8.72 -10.07 -12.03
C GLY A 47 -9.95 -9.16 -12.00
N ILE A 48 -9.78 -7.83 -12.14
CA ILE A 48 -10.89 -6.87 -12.09
C ILE A 48 -11.84 -6.88 -13.31
N GLY A 49 -11.43 -7.50 -14.42
CA GLY A 49 -12.24 -7.58 -15.66
C GLY A 49 -11.70 -6.81 -16.87
N LYS A 50 -10.46 -6.33 -16.87
CA LYS A 50 -9.88 -5.58 -18.01
C LYS A 50 -9.98 -6.29 -19.36
N SER A 51 -9.73 -7.60 -19.39
CA SER A 51 -9.90 -8.41 -20.61
C SER A 51 -11.35 -8.45 -21.09
N LEU A 52 -12.33 -8.51 -20.18
CA LEU A 52 -13.76 -8.46 -20.51
C LEU A 52 -14.19 -7.09 -21.03
N PHE A 53 -13.58 -6.01 -20.52
CA PHE A 53 -13.79 -4.68 -21.08
C PHE A 53 -13.32 -4.58 -22.53
N LEU A 54 -12.18 -5.19 -22.91
CA LEU A 54 -11.77 -5.20 -24.32
C LEU A 54 -12.79 -5.93 -25.20
N ILE A 55 -13.45 -6.97 -24.69
CA ILE A 55 -14.52 -7.68 -25.41
C ILE A 55 -15.77 -6.81 -25.53
N TYR A 56 -16.13 -6.08 -24.47
CA TYR A 56 -17.19 -5.05 -24.53
C TYR A 56 -16.88 -3.98 -25.58
N LEU A 57 -15.65 -3.46 -25.60
CA LEU A 57 -15.22 -2.45 -26.56
C LEU A 57 -15.20 -2.99 -27.98
N LEU A 58 -14.71 -4.22 -28.19
CA LEU A 58 -14.77 -4.92 -29.48
C LEU A 58 -16.21 -5.01 -29.98
N TRP A 59 -17.15 -5.47 -29.13
CA TRP A 59 -18.56 -5.57 -29.48
C TRP A 59 -19.14 -4.22 -29.95
N LYS A 60 -18.82 -3.14 -29.22
CA LYS A 60 -19.27 -1.78 -29.57
C LYS A 60 -18.70 -1.33 -30.92
N LEU A 61 -17.39 -1.51 -31.11
CA LEU A 61 -16.70 -1.10 -32.35
C LEU A 61 -17.17 -1.89 -33.58
N VAL A 62 -17.42 -3.19 -33.43
CA VAL A 62 -17.96 -4.04 -34.51
C VAL A 62 -19.35 -3.57 -34.91
N LYS A 63 -20.22 -3.29 -33.92
CA LYS A 63 -21.56 -2.75 -34.15
C LYS A 63 -21.53 -1.40 -34.87
N ASP A 64 -20.54 -0.58 -34.57
CA ASP A 64 -20.33 0.73 -35.19
C ASP A 64 -19.59 0.65 -36.56
N GLY A 65 -19.35 -0.56 -37.09
CA GLY A 65 -18.70 -0.77 -38.38
C GLY A 65 -17.24 -0.32 -38.43
N LYS A 66 -16.56 -0.25 -37.28
CA LYS A 66 -15.15 0.17 -37.20
C LYS A 66 -14.21 -0.97 -37.55
N ARG A 67 -13.06 -0.64 -38.15
CA ARG A 67 -11.97 -1.61 -38.35
C ARG A 67 -11.33 -1.93 -37.02
N VAL A 68 -11.23 -3.20 -36.66
CA VAL A 68 -10.67 -3.62 -35.36
C VAL A 68 -9.66 -4.74 -35.54
N LEU A 69 -8.44 -4.54 -35.03
CA LEU A 69 -7.48 -5.60 -34.79
C LEU A 69 -7.51 -5.96 -33.30
N PHE A 70 -7.94 -7.18 -32.98
CA PHE A 70 -8.04 -7.70 -31.62
C PHE A 70 -6.92 -8.70 -31.35
N ILE A 71 -5.92 -8.27 -30.57
CA ILE A 71 -4.76 -9.07 -30.16
C ILE A 71 -5.04 -9.65 -28.78
N TYR A 72 -5.49 -10.91 -28.74
CA TYR A 72 -6.05 -11.55 -27.55
C TYR A 72 -5.66 -13.02 -27.45
N HIS A 73 -4.76 -13.39 -26.52
CA HIS A 73 -4.23 -14.75 -26.46
C HIS A 73 -5.33 -15.84 -26.40
N PRO A 74 -5.29 -16.89 -27.25
CA PRO A 74 -4.26 -17.21 -28.26
C PRO A 74 -4.49 -16.65 -29.67
N PHE A 75 -5.54 -15.87 -29.91
CA PHE A 75 -5.98 -15.46 -31.24
C PHE A 75 -5.61 -14.00 -31.57
N ASN A 76 -5.50 -13.71 -32.86
CA ASN A 76 -5.38 -12.35 -33.36
C ASN A 76 -6.41 -12.21 -34.48
N ILE A 77 -7.47 -11.45 -34.24
CA ILE A 77 -8.61 -11.36 -35.16
C ILE A 77 -8.67 -9.95 -35.73
N TYR A 78 -8.92 -9.84 -37.03
CA TYR A 78 -9.21 -8.57 -37.68
C TYR A 78 -10.64 -8.55 -38.22
N TYR A 79 -11.36 -7.49 -37.90
CA TYR A 79 -12.65 -7.13 -38.46
C TYR A 79 -12.47 -5.92 -39.37
N ASP A 80 -12.94 -6.02 -40.62
CA ASP A 80 -12.71 -4.99 -41.65
C ASP A 80 -13.71 -3.83 -41.65
N GLY A 81 -14.68 -3.83 -40.72
CA GLY A 81 -15.75 -2.83 -40.65
C GLY A 81 -16.89 -3.06 -41.64
N LYS A 82 -16.79 -4.08 -42.51
CA LYS A 82 -17.74 -4.38 -43.60
C LYS A 82 -18.34 -5.79 -43.50
N GLY A 83 -18.12 -6.48 -42.40
CA GLY A 83 -18.59 -7.85 -42.17
C GLY A 83 -17.51 -8.93 -42.34
N GLY A 84 -16.36 -8.59 -42.89
CA GLY A 84 -15.24 -9.51 -43.04
C GLY A 84 -14.49 -9.74 -41.73
N VAL A 85 -14.27 -11.00 -41.38
CA VAL A 85 -13.51 -11.43 -40.20
C VAL A 85 -12.37 -12.32 -40.64
N PHE A 86 -11.15 -11.98 -40.20
CA PHE A 86 -9.91 -12.61 -40.61
C PHE A 86 -9.11 -13.04 -39.39
N ASP A 87 -8.62 -14.28 -39.39
CA ASP A 87 -7.77 -14.82 -38.32
C ASP A 87 -6.30 -14.80 -38.73
N PHE A 88 -5.43 -14.26 -37.88
CA PHE A 88 -3.99 -14.33 -38.01
C PHE A 88 -3.42 -15.48 -37.16
N THR A 89 -3.81 -16.71 -37.51
CA THR A 89 -3.54 -17.99 -36.82
C THR A 89 -2.08 -18.34 -36.53
N SER A 90 -1.11 -17.58 -37.05
CA SER A 90 0.34 -17.80 -36.85
C SER A 90 1.06 -16.64 -36.15
N GLY A 91 0.32 -15.67 -35.63
CA GLY A 91 0.92 -14.46 -35.03
C GLY A 91 1.56 -13.51 -36.04
N ARG A 92 1.51 -13.84 -37.35
CA ARG A 92 1.96 -12.97 -38.43
C ARG A 92 0.93 -11.87 -38.66
N LEU A 93 1.10 -10.78 -37.93
CA LEU A 93 0.37 -9.54 -38.16
C LEU A 93 0.86 -8.86 -39.44
N PRO A 94 0.06 -7.95 -40.04
CA PRO A 94 0.51 -7.16 -41.18
C PRO A 94 1.80 -6.41 -40.86
N LEU A 95 2.67 -6.29 -41.87
CA LEU A 95 3.94 -5.57 -41.75
C LEU A 95 3.70 -4.13 -41.26
N ASP A 96 4.64 -3.61 -40.48
CA ASP A 96 4.56 -2.27 -39.87
C ASP A 96 4.48 -1.14 -40.90
N ASN A 97 5.08 -1.33 -42.08
CA ASN A 97 5.04 -0.41 -43.20
C ASN A 97 3.76 -0.49 -44.05
N TYR A 98 2.78 -1.33 -43.70
CA TYR A 98 1.53 -1.44 -44.44
C TYR A 98 0.52 -0.36 -44.00
N TYR A 99 0.80 0.90 -44.36
CA TYR A 99 0.03 2.09 -43.93
C TYR A 99 -1.45 2.08 -44.34
N SER A 100 -1.83 1.35 -45.40
CA SER A 100 -3.25 1.18 -45.74
C SER A 100 -4.00 0.30 -44.73
N PHE A 101 -3.28 -0.58 -44.03
CA PHE A 101 -3.83 -1.32 -42.90
C PHE A 101 -3.71 -0.51 -41.60
N TRP A 102 -2.50 -0.06 -41.27
CA TRP A 102 -2.20 0.70 -40.06
C TRP A 102 -2.41 2.20 -40.28
N ASN A 103 -3.62 2.68 -39.99
CA ASN A 103 -3.98 4.09 -40.08
C ASN A 103 -5.00 4.49 -39.00
N ASP A 104 -5.36 5.76 -38.99
CA ASP A 104 -6.23 6.42 -38.01
C ASP A 104 -7.66 5.85 -37.93
N THR A 105 -8.08 5.06 -38.91
CA THR A 105 -9.38 4.36 -38.91
C THR A 105 -9.35 3.02 -38.16
N LEU A 106 -8.15 2.46 -37.92
CA LEU A 106 -7.97 1.17 -37.25
C LEU A 106 -8.02 1.34 -35.73
N TRP A 107 -8.77 0.48 -35.07
CA TRP A 107 -8.71 0.27 -33.63
C TRP A 107 -7.91 -0.99 -33.32
N CYS A 108 -6.78 -0.84 -32.63
CA CYS A 108 -5.99 -1.97 -32.14
C CYS A 108 -6.26 -2.18 -30.65
N LEU A 109 -6.88 -3.31 -30.32
CA LEU A 109 -7.19 -3.73 -28.96
C LEU A 109 -6.19 -4.80 -28.52
N PHE A 110 -5.32 -4.47 -27.57
CA PHE A 110 -4.21 -5.32 -27.14
C PHE A 110 -4.38 -5.76 -25.68
N ASP A 111 -4.54 -7.07 -25.44
CA ASP A 111 -4.46 -7.64 -24.09
C ASP A 111 -3.02 -8.05 -23.76
N ALA A 112 -2.45 -7.43 -22.73
CA ALA A 112 -1.10 -7.73 -22.24
C ALA A 112 -0.98 -9.10 -21.54
N LYS A 113 -2.09 -9.79 -21.27
CA LYS A 113 -2.07 -11.10 -20.61
C LYS A 113 -1.17 -12.09 -21.37
N GLY A 114 -0.15 -12.61 -20.69
CA GLY A 114 0.83 -13.54 -21.27
C GLY A 114 1.83 -12.92 -22.25
N LYS A 115 1.81 -11.59 -22.43
CA LYS A 115 2.73 -10.87 -23.32
C LYS A 115 3.86 -10.19 -22.55
N LYS A 116 4.96 -9.93 -23.27
CA LYS A 116 6.14 -9.17 -22.83
C LYS A 116 6.28 -7.89 -23.67
N GLU A 117 7.12 -6.95 -23.22
CA GLU A 117 7.38 -5.64 -23.85
C GLU A 117 7.61 -5.73 -25.36
N PHE A 118 8.50 -6.63 -25.81
CA PHE A 118 8.80 -6.81 -27.24
C PHE A 118 7.60 -7.15 -28.15
N HIS A 119 6.50 -7.68 -27.60
CA HIS A 119 5.29 -7.94 -28.39
C HIS A 119 4.52 -6.67 -28.70
N LEU A 120 4.64 -5.66 -27.84
CA LEU A 120 4.03 -4.34 -28.01
C LEU A 120 4.90 -3.46 -28.90
N ASP A 121 6.22 -3.48 -28.71
CA ASP A 121 7.16 -2.60 -29.42
C ASP A 121 7.21 -2.84 -30.93
N ARG A 122 6.86 -4.05 -31.37
CA ARG A 122 6.79 -4.42 -32.79
C ARG A 122 5.55 -3.89 -33.51
N LEU A 123 4.61 -3.28 -32.79
CA LEU A 123 3.35 -2.81 -33.36
C LEU A 123 3.45 -1.31 -33.67
N PRO A 124 2.95 -0.85 -34.84
CA PRO A 124 2.96 0.55 -35.19
C PRO A 124 1.79 1.30 -34.51
N TYR A 125 1.75 1.24 -33.18
CA TYR A 125 0.77 1.93 -32.36
C TYR A 125 0.70 3.47 -32.55
N PRO A 126 1.71 4.18 -33.08
CA PRO A 126 1.58 5.61 -33.40
C PRO A 126 0.74 5.91 -34.67
N LEU A 127 0.27 4.90 -35.40
CA LEU A 127 -0.47 5.09 -36.65
C LEU A 127 -1.99 4.96 -36.50
N CYS A 128 -2.48 4.48 -35.36
CA CYS A 128 -3.88 4.08 -35.20
C CYS A 128 -4.41 4.37 -33.79
N THR A 129 -5.68 4.06 -33.53
CA THR A 129 -6.22 4.11 -32.16
C THR A 129 -5.78 2.84 -31.43
N PHE A 130 -4.91 2.95 -30.44
CA PHE A 130 -4.33 1.80 -29.74
C PHE A 130 -4.74 1.72 -28.28
N ILE A 131 -5.43 0.64 -27.90
CA ILE A 131 -5.94 0.40 -26.55
C ILE A 131 -5.19 -0.76 -25.91
N LEU A 132 -4.42 -0.45 -24.86
CA LEU A 132 -3.64 -1.42 -24.11
C LEU A 132 -4.35 -1.77 -22.79
N SER A 133 -4.78 -3.02 -22.63
CA SER A 133 -5.21 -3.56 -21.33
C SER A 133 -4.01 -4.20 -20.62
N THR A 134 -3.63 -3.70 -19.45
CA THR A 134 -2.54 -4.27 -18.67
C THR A 134 -2.74 -4.09 -17.16
N SER A 135 -2.10 -4.92 -16.33
CA SER A 135 -1.94 -4.60 -14.91
C SER A 135 -0.80 -3.60 -14.74
N PRO A 136 -0.61 -2.94 -13.58
CA PRO A 136 0.57 -2.12 -13.33
C PRO A 136 1.85 -2.94 -13.59
N ARG A 137 2.51 -2.68 -14.72
CA ARG A 137 3.71 -3.38 -15.21
C ARG A 137 4.61 -2.35 -15.88
N ARG A 138 5.51 -1.77 -15.09
CA ARG A 138 6.37 -0.67 -15.53
C ARG A 138 7.13 -0.98 -16.82
N GLU A 139 7.76 -2.15 -16.88
CA GLU A 139 8.61 -2.58 -18.00
C GLU A 139 7.86 -2.51 -19.34
N MET A 140 6.63 -2.99 -19.41
CA MET A 140 5.82 -2.97 -20.64
C MET A 140 5.43 -1.56 -21.12
N LEU A 141 5.51 -0.54 -20.26
CA LEU A 141 4.88 0.75 -20.48
C LEU A 141 5.84 1.90 -20.77
N ASN A 142 7.16 1.68 -20.68
CA ASN A 142 8.14 2.76 -20.82
C ASN A 142 8.02 3.45 -22.19
N ASP A 143 8.09 2.67 -23.27
CA ASP A 143 8.03 3.20 -24.62
C ASP A 143 6.60 3.58 -25.05
N PHE A 144 5.61 2.82 -24.61
CA PHE A 144 4.21 3.12 -24.91
C PHE A 144 3.73 4.47 -24.34
N LYS A 145 4.39 5.01 -23.31
CA LYS A 145 4.09 6.32 -22.72
C LYS A 145 4.71 7.51 -23.45
N LYS A 146 5.66 7.29 -24.38
CA LYS A 146 6.22 8.36 -25.22
C LYS A 146 5.13 9.04 -26.06
N PRO A 147 5.30 10.29 -26.50
CA PRO A 147 4.30 10.97 -27.32
C PRO A 147 3.84 10.14 -28.55
N PRO A 148 2.54 10.17 -28.92
CA PRO A 148 1.46 10.88 -28.23
C PRO A 148 1.19 10.29 -26.83
N VAL A 149 0.92 11.12 -25.83
CA VAL A 149 0.76 10.63 -24.44
C VAL A 149 -0.54 9.83 -24.34
N PRO A 150 -0.51 8.60 -23.78
CA PRO A 150 -1.73 7.79 -23.67
C PRO A 150 -2.70 8.34 -22.63
N GLN A 151 -4.00 8.29 -22.94
CA GLN A 151 -5.05 8.41 -21.93
C GLN A 151 -4.96 7.23 -20.97
N VAL A 152 -4.95 7.45 -19.66
CA VAL A 152 -4.88 6.36 -18.68
C VAL A 152 -6.21 6.26 -17.95
N PHE A 153 -6.78 5.05 -17.94
CA PHE A 153 -8.01 4.74 -17.24
C PHE A 153 -7.78 3.63 -16.21
N TYR A 154 -8.24 3.85 -14.98
CA TYR A 154 -8.09 2.94 -13.86
C TYR A 154 -9.45 2.30 -13.54
N MET A 155 -9.57 0.98 -13.72
CA MET A 155 -10.81 0.27 -13.43
C MET A 155 -11.10 0.23 -11.93
N PRO A 156 -12.30 0.64 -11.50
CA PRO A 156 -12.71 0.55 -10.11
C PRO A 156 -12.93 -0.91 -9.69
N THR A 157 -12.81 -1.15 -8.39
CA THR A 157 -13.26 -2.38 -7.72
C THR A 157 -14.74 -2.66 -8.01
N TRP A 158 -15.14 -3.92 -7.98
CA TRP A 158 -16.55 -4.28 -8.09
C TRP A 158 -17.30 -3.94 -6.80
N THR A 159 -18.52 -3.45 -6.94
CA THR A 159 -19.44 -3.29 -5.80
C THR A 159 -20.10 -4.62 -5.46
N GLU A 160 -20.65 -4.73 -4.25
CA GLU A 160 -21.41 -5.91 -3.85
C GLU A 160 -22.60 -6.15 -4.78
N ALA A 161 -23.32 -5.10 -5.18
CA ALA A 161 -24.45 -5.20 -6.11
C ALA A 161 -24.03 -5.69 -7.51
N GLU A 162 -22.86 -5.26 -8.02
CA GLU A 162 -22.33 -5.79 -9.28
C GLU A 162 -21.99 -7.28 -9.16
N LEU A 163 -21.43 -7.72 -8.02
CA LEU A 163 -21.10 -9.12 -7.78
C LEU A 163 -22.34 -9.99 -7.61
N GLU A 164 -23.35 -9.49 -6.88
CA GLU A 164 -24.65 -10.14 -6.72
C GLU A 164 -25.32 -10.39 -8.06
N ALA A 165 -25.28 -9.40 -8.96
CA ALA A 165 -25.84 -9.52 -10.30
C ALA A 165 -25.20 -10.64 -11.14
N ILE A 166 -23.94 -11.00 -10.87
CA ILE A 166 -23.23 -12.06 -11.63
C ILE A 166 -23.05 -13.36 -10.84
N ALA A 167 -23.37 -13.39 -9.54
CA ALA A 167 -23.07 -14.52 -8.66
C ALA A 167 -23.70 -15.84 -9.13
N TYR A 168 -24.91 -15.78 -9.69
CA TYR A 168 -25.63 -16.95 -10.21
C TYR A 168 -24.90 -17.65 -11.37
N LEU A 169 -23.99 -16.95 -12.06
CA LEU A 169 -23.13 -17.52 -13.12
C LEU A 169 -22.02 -18.41 -12.55
N PHE A 170 -21.81 -18.40 -11.24
CA PHE A 170 -20.78 -19.16 -10.52
C PHE A 170 -21.42 -20.01 -9.41
N PRO A 171 -22.20 -21.05 -9.76
CA PRO A 171 -23.01 -21.81 -8.80
C PRO A 171 -22.21 -22.57 -7.72
N GLY A 172 -20.88 -22.64 -7.82
CA GLY A 172 -19.99 -23.18 -6.79
C GLY A 172 -19.45 -22.15 -5.80
N ALA A 173 -19.61 -20.84 -6.06
CA ALA A 173 -19.08 -19.76 -5.24
C ALA A 173 -20.06 -19.33 -4.14
N ASN A 174 -20.53 -20.29 -3.34
CA ASN A 174 -21.63 -20.08 -2.38
C ASN A 174 -21.28 -19.09 -1.25
N GLN A 175 -20.00 -18.89 -0.95
CA GLN A 175 -19.51 -18.01 0.11
C GLN A 175 -18.98 -16.67 -0.43
N TRP A 176 -19.40 -16.25 -1.63
CA TRP A 176 -18.87 -15.05 -2.27
C TRP A 176 -19.06 -13.78 -1.43
N ARG A 177 -20.13 -13.68 -0.61
CA ARG A 177 -20.34 -12.51 0.26
C ARG A 177 -19.27 -12.42 1.36
N ASP A 178 -18.99 -13.53 2.05
CA ASP A 178 -17.94 -13.59 3.07
C ASP A 178 -16.57 -13.30 2.43
N ARG A 179 -16.32 -13.86 1.24
CA ARG A 179 -15.13 -13.57 0.45
C ARG A 179 -15.06 -12.10 0.03
N PHE A 180 -16.16 -11.46 -0.32
CA PHE A 180 -16.18 -10.03 -0.65
C PHE A 180 -15.80 -9.17 0.56
N VAL A 181 -16.34 -9.49 1.75
CA VAL A 181 -16.01 -8.78 3.00
C VAL A 181 -14.53 -8.92 3.34
N ILE A 182 -13.92 -10.08 3.09
CA ILE A 182 -12.53 -10.36 3.47
C ILE A 182 -11.53 -9.97 2.37
N LEU A 183 -11.78 -10.36 1.13
CA LEU A 183 -10.87 -10.19 -0.01
C LEU A 183 -11.16 -8.93 -0.84
N GLY A 184 -12.24 -8.21 -0.57
CA GLY A 184 -12.66 -7.02 -1.30
C GLY A 184 -13.26 -7.30 -2.69
N GLY A 185 -13.56 -6.24 -3.43
CA GLY A 185 -14.31 -6.28 -4.69
C GLY A 185 -13.55 -6.73 -5.94
N ILE A 186 -12.82 -7.85 -5.90
CA ILE A 186 -12.13 -8.41 -7.07
C ILE A 186 -12.78 -9.74 -7.47
N PRO A 187 -13.57 -9.79 -8.58
CA PRO A 187 -14.36 -10.97 -8.93
C PRO A 187 -13.55 -12.26 -9.04
N ARG A 188 -12.33 -12.19 -9.57
CA ARG A 188 -11.45 -13.37 -9.70
C ARG A 188 -11.26 -14.10 -8.36
N TYR A 189 -11.13 -13.35 -7.27
CA TYR A 189 -10.92 -13.94 -5.95
C TYR A 189 -12.26 -14.21 -5.26
N VAL A 190 -13.24 -13.30 -5.39
CA VAL A 190 -14.53 -13.42 -4.70
C VAL A 190 -15.36 -14.60 -5.22
N LEU A 191 -15.38 -14.82 -6.54
CA LEU A 191 -16.21 -15.81 -7.22
C LEU A 191 -15.44 -17.07 -7.60
N GLU A 192 -14.22 -17.23 -7.09
CA GLU A 192 -13.45 -18.45 -7.29
C GLU A 192 -14.14 -19.63 -6.60
N VAL A 193 -14.33 -20.73 -7.35
CA VAL A 193 -14.86 -21.98 -6.79
C VAL A 193 -13.71 -22.72 -6.12
N THR A 194 -13.54 -22.50 -4.82
CA THR A 194 -12.45 -23.07 -4.01
C THR A 194 -12.88 -23.24 -2.56
N THR A 195 -12.24 -24.19 -1.87
CA THR A 195 -12.39 -24.43 -0.42
C THR A 195 -11.38 -23.64 0.41
N GLN A 196 -10.47 -22.90 -0.22
CA GLN A 196 -9.44 -22.15 0.48
C GLN A 196 -10.07 -21.02 1.31
N ASP A 197 -9.65 -20.91 2.56
CA ASP A 197 -10.11 -19.85 3.45
C ASP A 197 -9.60 -18.47 2.96
N PRO A 198 -10.48 -17.46 2.85
CA PRO A 198 -10.08 -16.13 2.38
C PRO A 198 -9.10 -15.43 3.32
N THR A 199 -9.12 -15.70 4.63
CA THR A 199 -8.14 -15.14 5.57
C THR A 199 -6.76 -15.74 5.31
N GLU A 200 -6.66 -17.06 5.07
CA GLU A 200 -5.40 -17.71 4.71
C GLU A 200 -4.76 -17.12 3.43
N ILE A 201 -5.57 -16.75 2.44
CA ILE A 201 -5.09 -16.07 1.22
C ILE A 201 -4.40 -14.74 1.58
N LEU A 202 -5.03 -13.93 2.43
CA LEU A 202 -4.44 -12.66 2.88
C LEU A 202 -3.21 -12.89 3.74
N GLU A 203 -3.23 -13.91 4.59
CA GLU A 203 -2.09 -14.23 5.44
C GLU A 203 -0.87 -14.68 4.64
N ALA A 204 -1.06 -15.54 3.64
CA ALA A 204 -0.01 -15.97 2.72
C ALA A 204 0.55 -14.77 1.93
N ALA A 205 -0.35 -13.97 1.36
CA ALA A 205 0.05 -12.74 0.66
C ALA A 205 0.86 -11.80 1.56
N CYS A 206 0.45 -11.62 2.82
CA CYS A 206 1.15 -10.76 3.77
C CYS A 206 2.54 -11.31 4.14
N SER A 207 2.70 -12.63 4.23
CA SER A 207 4.01 -13.24 4.44
C SER A 207 4.99 -12.96 3.29
N ASP A 208 4.50 -12.89 2.05
CA ASP A 208 5.31 -12.71 0.85
C ASP A 208 5.62 -11.24 0.52
N CYS A 209 5.15 -10.29 1.32
CA CYS A 209 5.31 -8.85 1.08
C CYS A 209 6.11 -8.16 2.19
N THR A 210 6.81 -7.08 1.87
CA THR A 210 7.40 -6.20 2.90
C THR A 210 6.37 -5.18 3.42
N LEU A 211 6.61 -4.58 4.59
CA LEU A 211 5.77 -3.46 5.06
C LEU A 211 5.73 -2.31 4.04
N VAL A 212 6.86 -2.04 3.37
CA VAL A 212 6.95 -1.01 2.33
C VAL A 212 6.00 -1.33 1.18
N ASP A 213 5.92 -2.58 0.76
CA ASP A 213 5.00 -3.01 -0.30
C ASP A 213 3.53 -2.78 0.09
N CYS A 214 3.18 -2.95 1.37
CA CYS A 214 1.82 -2.76 1.89
C CYS A 214 1.40 -1.29 2.09
N ILE A 215 2.35 -0.33 2.08
CA ILE A 215 2.06 1.10 2.28
C ILE A 215 2.42 1.96 1.05
N LYS A 216 3.01 1.35 0.03
CA LYS A 216 3.42 2.05 -1.19
C LYS A 216 2.19 2.48 -1.98
N LYS A 217 2.20 3.72 -2.48
CA LYS A 217 1.23 4.16 -3.49
C LYS A 217 1.39 3.31 -4.74
N ILE A 218 0.37 2.52 -5.05
CA ILE A 218 0.28 1.72 -6.28
C ILE A 218 -0.20 2.62 -7.41
N ASP A 219 0.71 2.94 -8.31
CA ASP A 219 0.38 3.56 -9.60
C ASP A 219 0.89 2.66 -10.74
N ILE A 220 0.49 2.97 -11.98
CA ILE A 220 0.89 2.31 -13.21
C ILE A 220 2.42 2.20 -13.40
N ASN A 221 3.19 3.05 -12.70
CA ASN A 221 4.66 3.05 -12.70
C ASN A 221 5.29 2.14 -11.62
N SER A 222 4.49 1.57 -10.74
CA SER A 222 4.99 0.74 -9.64
C SER A 222 5.11 -0.72 -10.08
N THR A 223 6.32 -1.27 -9.97
CA THR A 223 6.50 -2.73 -9.91
C THR A 223 6.14 -3.16 -8.49
N ILE A 224 5.16 -4.05 -8.38
CA ILE A 224 4.67 -4.56 -7.10
C ILE A 224 4.60 -6.08 -7.18
N PRO A 225 5.03 -6.81 -6.14
CA PRO A 225 4.85 -8.25 -6.07
C PRO A 225 3.38 -8.63 -6.27
N ASN A 226 3.13 -9.71 -7.01
CA ASN A 226 1.77 -10.17 -7.30
C ASN A 226 0.94 -10.41 -6.02
N ALA A 227 1.59 -10.81 -4.93
CA ALA A 227 0.97 -11.05 -3.62
C ALA A 227 0.29 -9.79 -3.04
N VAL A 228 0.84 -8.59 -3.27
CA VAL A 228 0.28 -7.34 -2.74
C VAL A 228 -1.10 -7.06 -3.31
N HIS A 229 -1.41 -7.54 -4.52
CA HIS A 229 -2.72 -7.32 -5.15
C HIS A 229 -3.88 -8.02 -4.43
N SER A 230 -3.60 -8.97 -3.53
CA SER A 230 -4.61 -9.55 -2.63
C SER A 230 -4.85 -8.69 -1.38
N LEU A 231 -3.92 -7.80 -1.04
CA LEU A 231 -3.95 -6.98 0.17
C LEU A 231 -4.33 -5.52 -0.10
N VAL A 232 -3.96 -5.01 -1.27
CA VAL A 232 -4.14 -3.62 -1.68
C VAL A 232 -4.69 -3.59 -3.10
N HIS A 233 -5.77 -2.84 -3.28
CA HIS A 233 -6.43 -2.67 -4.56
C HIS A 233 -6.19 -1.28 -5.12
N VAL A 234 -6.01 -1.22 -6.43
CA VAL A 234 -6.17 0.02 -7.18
C VAL A 234 -7.65 0.27 -7.34
N THR A 235 -8.09 1.47 -6.99
CA THR A 235 -9.46 1.94 -7.19
C THR A 235 -9.48 3.32 -7.80
N SER A 236 -10.63 3.71 -8.31
CA SER A 236 -10.83 4.96 -9.03
C SER A 236 -12.28 5.37 -8.97
N THR A 237 -12.53 6.67 -9.09
CA THR A 237 -13.86 7.25 -9.19
C THR A 237 -14.05 7.85 -10.57
N HIS A 238 -15.30 8.09 -10.97
CA HIS A 238 -15.61 8.77 -12.22
C HIS A 238 -14.81 10.09 -12.33
N PRO A 239 -14.14 10.39 -13.47
CA PRO A 239 -14.24 9.74 -14.79
C PRO A 239 -13.22 8.62 -15.05
N TYR A 240 -12.63 8.06 -13.99
CA TYR A 240 -11.69 6.94 -13.98
C TYR A 240 -10.28 7.27 -14.49
N THR A 241 -9.90 8.54 -14.51
CA THR A 241 -8.60 9.01 -15.01
C THR A 241 -7.53 9.14 -13.93
N GLU A 242 -7.93 9.13 -12.66
CA GLU A 242 -7.03 9.20 -11.51
C GLU A 242 -7.08 7.91 -10.70
N SER A 243 -5.93 7.52 -10.15
CA SER A 243 -5.83 6.32 -9.31
C SER A 243 -5.78 6.67 -7.83
N SER A 244 -6.36 5.78 -7.05
CA SER A 244 -6.21 5.74 -5.60
C SER A 244 -5.96 4.30 -5.18
N VAL A 245 -5.54 4.11 -3.94
CA VAL A 245 -5.28 2.80 -3.36
C VAL A 245 -6.07 2.63 -2.08
N CYS A 246 -6.60 1.43 -1.89
CA CYS A 246 -7.25 1.03 -0.65
C CYS A 246 -6.77 -0.36 -0.25
N TYR A 247 -6.82 -0.67 1.04
CA TYR A 247 -6.70 -2.05 1.50
C TYR A 247 -7.88 -2.87 0.99
N ALA A 248 -7.66 -4.15 0.72
CA ALA A 248 -8.67 -5.06 0.20
C ALA A 248 -9.92 -5.10 1.10
N SER A 249 -9.71 -5.05 2.42
CA SER A 249 -10.75 -4.98 3.44
C SER A 249 -10.16 -4.50 4.78
N GLN A 250 -11.03 -4.27 5.77
CA GLN A 250 -10.59 -4.08 7.16
C GLN A 250 -9.81 -5.30 7.68
N LYS A 251 -10.24 -6.51 7.33
CA LYS A 251 -9.56 -7.76 7.72
C LYS A 251 -8.13 -7.81 7.17
N ALA A 252 -7.90 -7.38 5.92
CA ALA A 252 -6.58 -7.29 5.33
C ALA A 252 -5.69 -6.29 6.09
N LEU A 253 -6.23 -5.12 6.46
CA LEU A 253 -5.51 -4.13 7.26
C LEU A 253 -5.12 -4.70 8.63
N ASP A 254 -6.04 -5.37 9.33
CA ASP A 254 -5.78 -5.97 10.64
C ASP A 254 -4.65 -7.01 10.57
N ILE A 255 -4.65 -7.85 9.52
CA ILE A 255 -3.59 -8.84 9.28
C ILE A 255 -2.24 -8.17 9.03
N ILE A 256 -2.21 -7.11 8.21
CA ILE A 256 -0.99 -6.34 7.95
C ILE A 256 -0.46 -5.73 9.24
N VAL A 257 -1.31 -5.04 10.00
CA VAL A 257 -0.94 -4.40 11.28
C VAL A 257 -0.42 -5.42 12.27
N ARG A 258 -1.07 -6.58 12.36
CA ARG A 258 -0.63 -7.69 13.23
C ARG A 258 0.73 -8.22 12.78
N LYS A 259 0.84 -8.78 11.57
CA LYS A 259 2.06 -9.44 11.09
C LYS A 259 3.23 -8.46 10.94
N LYS A 260 3.02 -7.36 10.20
CA LYS A 260 4.10 -6.38 9.94
C LYS A 260 4.42 -5.55 11.17
N GLY A 261 3.45 -5.31 12.05
CA GLY A 261 3.72 -4.72 13.36
C GLY A 261 4.56 -5.63 14.25
N GLU A 262 4.29 -6.93 14.28
CA GLU A 262 5.11 -7.92 15.01
C GLU A 262 6.53 -8.00 14.47
N GLU A 263 6.70 -8.04 13.14
CA GLU A 263 8.01 -8.01 12.48
C GLU A 263 8.79 -6.74 12.83
N ALA A 264 8.15 -5.56 12.74
CA ALA A 264 8.77 -4.29 13.08
C ALA A 264 9.18 -4.25 14.57
N ARG A 265 8.32 -4.73 15.48
CA ARG A 265 8.65 -4.89 16.91
C ARG A 265 9.80 -5.87 17.12
N GLY A 266 9.85 -6.96 16.37
CA GLY A 266 10.92 -7.95 16.39
C GLY A 266 12.27 -7.34 16.01
N ARG A 267 12.34 -6.65 14.86
CA ARG A 267 13.54 -5.94 14.40
C ARG A 267 14.01 -4.89 15.39
N MET A 268 13.07 -4.15 16.00
CA MET A 268 13.40 -3.20 17.05
C MET A 268 14.00 -3.90 18.29
N ARG A 269 13.45 -5.04 18.72
CA ARG A 269 14.02 -5.84 19.81
C ARG A 269 15.41 -6.36 19.47
N GLU A 270 15.64 -6.83 18.25
CA GLU A 270 16.96 -7.31 17.79
C GLU A 270 18.00 -6.19 17.77
N LEU A 271 17.63 -5.02 17.25
CA LEU A 271 18.48 -3.82 17.29
C LEU A 271 18.84 -3.46 18.72
N LEU A 272 17.85 -3.41 19.61
CA LEU A 272 18.02 -3.10 21.03
C LEU A 272 18.84 -4.15 21.79
N GLY A 273 18.69 -5.43 21.43
CA GLY A 273 19.47 -6.53 21.97
C GLY A 273 20.94 -6.47 21.53
N SER A 274 21.17 -6.13 20.26
CA SER A 274 22.51 -5.97 19.67
C SER A 274 23.30 -4.79 20.25
N CYS A 275 22.62 -3.81 20.90
CA CYS A 275 23.32 -2.77 21.65
C CYS A 275 24.11 -3.36 22.85
N GLN A 276 23.86 -4.61 23.27
CA GLN A 276 24.63 -5.27 24.33
C GLN A 276 25.94 -5.83 23.80
N GLY A 277 27.06 -5.20 24.17
CA GLY A 277 28.40 -5.70 23.85
C GLY A 277 28.99 -5.18 22.53
N ASN A 278 28.21 -4.47 21.71
CA ASN A 278 28.71 -3.76 20.54
C ASN A 278 28.64 -2.23 20.74
N PRO A 279 29.78 -1.55 20.93
CA PRO A 279 29.82 -0.09 21.12
C PRO A 279 29.21 0.72 19.96
N LEU A 280 29.33 0.26 18.71
CA LEU A 280 28.77 0.94 17.54
C LEU A 280 27.26 0.84 17.52
N THR A 281 26.72 -0.34 17.82
CA THR A 281 25.27 -0.52 17.92
C THR A 281 24.71 0.25 19.11
N ALA A 282 25.38 0.25 20.27
CA ALA A 282 24.98 1.07 21.42
C ALA A 282 24.94 2.56 21.11
N ALA A 283 25.94 3.08 20.40
CA ALA A 283 25.97 4.47 19.95
C ALA A 283 24.82 4.76 18.96
N LEU A 284 24.61 3.90 17.95
CA LEU A 284 23.51 4.04 16.99
C LEU A 284 22.14 4.01 17.68
N CYS A 285 21.96 3.11 18.65
CA CYS A 285 20.74 3.03 19.46
C CYS A 285 20.51 4.32 20.24
N GLY A 286 21.55 4.92 20.84
CA GLY A 286 21.47 6.23 21.50
C GLY A 286 21.04 7.34 20.53
N TYR A 287 21.69 7.42 19.36
CA TYR A 287 21.38 8.39 18.30
C TYR A 287 19.93 8.31 17.79
N ILE A 288 19.31 7.13 17.81
CA ILE A 288 17.92 6.95 17.37
C ILE A 288 16.94 7.11 18.54
N PHE A 289 17.25 6.55 19.70
CA PHE A 289 16.34 6.47 20.84
C PHE A 289 16.15 7.81 21.53
N GLU A 290 17.21 8.60 21.74
CA GLU A 290 17.12 9.88 22.43
C GLU A 290 16.21 10.89 21.68
N PRO A 291 16.38 11.13 20.36
CA PRO A 291 15.47 12.01 19.63
C PRO A 291 14.02 11.52 19.63
N TYR A 292 13.80 10.21 19.49
CA TYR A 292 12.46 9.63 19.53
C TYR A 292 11.79 9.81 20.90
N ALA A 293 12.54 9.59 21.99
CA ALA A 293 12.06 9.80 23.35
C ALA A 293 11.70 11.28 23.60
N ILE A 294 12.50 12.23 23.08
CA ILE A 294 12.20 13.66 23.14
C ILE A 294 10.89 13.97 22.39
N GLU A 295 10.71 13.43 21.19
CA GLU A 295 9.49 13.63 20.40
C GLU A 295 8.24 13.11 21.12
N LEU A 296 8.35 11.96 21.81
CA LEU A 296 7.27 11.43 22.64
C LEU A 296 6.94 12.33 23.83
N LEU A 297 7.95 12.92 24.49
CA LEU A 297 7.74 13.88 25.56
C LEU A 297 7.05 15.15 25.06
N GLU A 298 7.38 15.60 23.83
CA GLU A 298 6.78 16.78 23.19
C GLU A 298 5.29 16.56 22.85
N LYS A 299 4.97 15.39 22.29
CA LYS A 299 3.57 14.97 22.03
C LYS A 299 2.77 14.79 23.32
N GLY A 300 3.44 14.54 24.44
CA GLY A 300 2.78 14.20 25.70
C GLY A 300 2.06 12.86 25.65
N GLY A 301 1.29 12.56 26.69
CA GLY A 301 0.51 11.34 26.80
C GLY A 301 0.58 10.72 28.20
N THR A 302 0.20 9.44 28.25
CA THR A 302 0.10 8.65 29.48
C THR A 302 1.14 7.54 29.44
N PHE A 303 2.07 7.55 30.40
CA PHE A 303 3.22 6.65 30.42
C PHE A 303 3.19 5.78 31.68
N LYS A 304 3.49 4.48 31.52
CA LYS A 304 3.72 3.60 32.67
C LYS A 304 5.05 3.94 33.33
N CYS A 305 5.05 4.14 34.64
CA CYS A 305 6.26 4.39 35.42
C CYS A 305 6.26 3.56 36.69
N ARG A 306 7.44 3.24 37.21
CA ARG A 306 7.60 2.54 38.47
C ARG A 306 8.81 3.10 39.20
N GLU A 307 8.79 3.03 40.51
CA GLU A 307 9.93 3.49 41.29
C GLU A 307 11.15 2.59 41.06
N LEU A 308 12.33 3.22 40.99
CA LEU A 308 13.60 2.53 40.84
C LEU A 308 14.11 2.03 42.20
N VAL A 309 14.16 0.72 42.36
CA VAL A 309 14.73 0.07 43.54
C VAL A 309 16.18 -0.36 43.29
N SER A 310 16.97 -0.42 44.37
CA SER A 310 18.28 -1.06 44.37
C SER A 310 18.13 -2.54 44.02
N GLY A 311 19.08 -3.10 43.26
CA GLY A 311 19.06 -4.50 42.83
C GLY A 311 19.02 -5.54 43.96
N ARG A 312 19.19 -5.14 45.23
CA ARG A 312 19.09 -6.02 46.41
C ARG A 312 17.66 -6.19 46.94
N LYS A 313 16.68 -5.36 46.54
CA LYS A 313 15.27 -5.50 46.97
C LYS A 313 14.55 -6.57 46.13
N ARG A 314 13.95 -7.57 46.79
CA ARG A 314 13.22 -8.68 46.15
C ARG A 314 11.83 -8.30 45.62
N GLN A 315 11.15 -7.32 46.24
CA GLN A 315 9.87 -6.80 45.77
C GLN A 315 10.07 -5.47 45.04
N LYS A 316 9.52 -5.39 43.82
CA LYS A 316 9.43 -4.15 43.04
C LYS A 316 8.06 -3.52 43.35
N PRO A 317 7.99 -2.21 43.61
CA PRO A 317 6.71 -1.52 43.81
C PRO A 317 5.84 -1.57 42.55
N ASP A 318 4.54 -1.41 42.75
CA ASP A 318 3.53 -1.47 41.68
C ASP A 318 3.76 -0.41 40.60
N GLU A 319 3.29 -0.72 39.38
CA GLU A 319 3.28 0.25 38.28
C GLU A 319 2.30 1.38 38.60
N THR A 320 2.75 2.60 38.36
CA THR A 320 1.96 3.82 38.40
C THR A 320 1.95 4.47 37.01
N THR A 321 1.22 5.57 36.89
CA THR A 321 1.06 6.27 35.61
C THR A 321 1.56 7.70 35.74
N LEU A 322 2.39 8.12 34.77
CA LEU A 322 2.86 9.48 34.58
C LEU A 322 2.13 10.11 33.41
N VAL A 323 1.37 11.18 33.66
CA VAL A 323 0.72 11.97 32.62
C VAL A 323 1.60 13.17 32.28
N ILE A 324 1.91 13.33 31.00
CA ILE A 324 2.70 14.45 30.48
C ILE A 324 1.82 15.22 29.50
N PRO A 325 1.61 16.54 29.68
CA PRO A 325 0.88 17.34 28.71
C PRO A 325 1.72 17.53 27.44
N SER A 326 1.05 17.64 26.29
CA SER A 326 1.74 18.06 25.07
C SER A 326 2.26 19.49 25.25
N SER A 327 3.48 19.74 24.78
CA SER A 327 4.08 21.06 24.79
C SER A 327 5.07 21.17 23.63
N THR A 328 5.47 22.37 23.26
CA THR A 328 6.54 22.55 22.26
C THR A 328 7.92 22.37 22.91
N LYS A 329 8.86 21.78 22.20
CA LYS A 329 10.24 21.68 22.69
C LYS A 329 10.92 23.05 22.63
N THR A 330 11.64 23.41 23.68
CA THR A 330 12.53 24.57 23.69
C THR A 330 13.96 24.19 24.06
N VAL A 331 14.93 24.71 23.31
CA VAL A 331 16.35 24.45 23.54
C VAL A 331 16.92 25.55 24.45
N VAL A 332 17.48 25.16 25.58
CA VAL A 332 17.94 26.08 26.63
C VAL A 332 19.30 25.66 27.18
N ALA A 333 20.06 26.59 27.74
CA ALA A 333 21.42 26.30 28.18
C ALA A 333 21.50 25.49 29.49
N LYS A 334 20.53 25.68 30.41
CA LYS A 334 20.53 25.07 31.75
C LYS A 334 19.18 25.19 32.44
N VAL A 335 18.97 24.39 33.49
CA VAL A 335 17.77 24.45 34.34
C VAL A 335 17.73 25.73 35.19
N LYS A 336 16.59 26.43 35.18
CA LYS A 336 16.33 27.66 35.96
C LYS A 336 14.95 27.60 36.64
N ARG A 337 14.80 28.29 37.79
CA ARG A 337 13.56 28.29 38.60
C ARG A 337 12.34 28.90 37.91
N ASN A 338 12.54 29.84 36.98
CA ASN A 338 11.46 30.61 36.35
C ASN A 338 11.18 30.15 34.92
N GLN A 339 11.41 28.86 34.63
CA GLN A 339 11.06 28.28 33.34
C GLN A 339 9.57 27.94 33.28
N THR A 340 9.01 27.98 32.07
CA THR A 340 7.58 27.77 31.84
C THR A 340 7.15 26.40 32.36
N LEU A 341 6.10 26.38 33.20
CA LEU A 341 5.51 25.15 33.72
C LEU A 341 4.96 24.30 32.56
N ASN A 342 5.08 22.98 32.70
CA ASN A 342 4.57 21.99 31.73
C ASN A 342 5.18 22.11 30.31
N GLN A 343 6.27 22.87 30.14
CA GLN A 343 6.97 23.01 28.88
C GLN A 343 8.20 22.08 28.83
N LEU A 344 8.38 21.38 27.71
CA LEU A 344 9.57 20.58 27.45
C LEU A 344 10.80 21.46 27.16
N HIS A 345 11.84 21.25 27.96
CA HIS A 345 13.16 21.85 27.79
C HIS A 345 14.22 20.78 27.50
N VAL A 346 15.07 21.05 26.52
CA VAL A 346 16.21 20.21 26.13
C VAL A 346 17.49 21.05 26.22
N PRO A 347 18.58 20.53 26.80
CA PRO A 347 19.83 21.27 26.92
C PRO A 347 20.45 21.53 25.54
N LYS A 348 21.10 22.69 25.40
CA LYS A 348 21.82 23.05 24.16
C LYS A 348 23.09 22.20 23.95
N THR A 349 23.69 21.70 25.03
CA THR A 349 24.91 20.89 25.00
C THR A 349 24.59 19.45 25.36
N THR A 350 25.20 18.50 24.64
CA THR A 350 25.03 17.05 24.84
C THR A 350 25.66 16.53 26.14
N ASN A 351 26.54 17.31 26.79
CA ASN A 351 27.20 16.95 28.05
C ASN A 351 26.60 17.63 29.29
N TYR A 352 25.37 18.15 29.22
CA TYR A 352 24.76 18.87 30.34
C TYR A 352 24.38 17.92 31.50
N THR A 353 25.06 18.10 32.65
CA THR A 353 24.73 17.66 34.03
C THR A 353 23.72 16.51 34.20
N ALA A 354 23.95 15.38 33.52
CA ALA A 354 23.21 14.12 33.70
C ALA A 354 21.72 14.14 33.34
N ILE A 355 21.20 15.20 32.72
CA ILE A 355 19.78 15.35 32.38
C ILE A 355 19.67 15.62 30.89
N ASP A 356 18.92 14.77 30.18
CA ASP A 356 18.75 14.86 28.73
C ASP A 356 17.55 15.74 28.37
N ALA A 357 16.55 15.84 29.25
CA ALA A 357 15.42 16.77 29.12
C ALA A 357 14.75 17.05 30.48
N TRP A 358 13.97 18.11 30.59
CA TRP A 358 13.16 18.38 31.79
C TRP A 358 11.87 19.14 31.48
N ILE A 359 10.90 18.97 32.36
CA ILE A 359 9.62 19.69 32.34
C ILE A 359 9.35 20.24 33.76
N PRO A 360 9.41 21.57 33.96
CA PRO A 360 9.05 22.20 35.24
C PRO A 360 7.61 21.81 35.63
N GLY A 361 7.42 21.41 36.89
CA GLY A 361 6.16 20.85 37.39
C GLY A 361 6.04 19.33 37.29
N ILE A 362 6.88 18.64 36.50
CA ILE A 362 6.82 17.18 36.32
C ILE A 362 8.09 16.49 36.80
N GLY A 363 9.25 16.89 36.27
CA GLY A 363 10.54 16.30 36.59
C GLY A 363 11.57 16.39 35.48
N ALA A 364 12.72 15.77 35.70
CA ALA A 364 13.78 15.61 34.73
C ALA A 364 13.78 14.20 34.14
N PHE A 365 14.35 14.06 32.95
CA PHE A 365 14.37 12.86 32.15
C PHE A 365 15.80 12.53 31.74
N GLN A 366 16.16 11.26 31.90
CA GLN A 366 17.40 10.71 31.42
C GLN A 366 17.11 9.50 30.54
N MET A 367 17.60 9.51 29.32
CA MET A 367 17.40 8.47 28.33
C MET A 367 18.57 7.51 28.38
N THR A 368 18.30 6.20 28.39
CA THR A 368 19.38 5.23 28.30
C THR A 368 18.96 3.93 27.63
N VAL A 369 19.86 3.41 26.81
CA VAL A 369 19.78 2.07 26.21
C VAL A 369 20.63 1.04 26.99
N GLY A 370 21.32 1.47 28.05
CA GLY A 370 22.15 0.62 28.91
C GLY A 370 21.35 -0.02 30.06
N LYS A 371 21.84 -1.15 30.59
CA LYS A 371 21.18 -1.87 31.71
C LYS A 371 21.40 -1.25 33.09
N LYS A 372 22.40 -0.38 33.22
CA LYS A 372 22.82 0.24 34.49
C LYS A 372 23.26 1.66 34.19
N HIS A 373 22.85 2.60 35.03
CA HIS A 373 23.29 3.97 34.92
C HIS A 373 23.51 4.60 36.30
N ASP A 374 24.59 5.37 36.43
CA ASP A 374 24.90 6.15 37.63
C ASP A 374 24.15 7.50 37.58
N ILE A 375 23.70 7.99 38.73
CA ILE A 375 23.22 9.38 38.86
C ILE A 375 24.47 10.24 38.96
N LYS A 376 24.78 11.04 37.93
CA LYS A 376 25.98 11.89 37.95
C LYS A 376 25.77 13.09 38.88
N GLU A 377 26.86 13.59 39.46
CA GLU A 377 26.85 14.76 40.34
C GLU A 377 26.24 16.00 39.65
N GLY A 378 25.40 16.74 40.37
CA GLY A 378 24.74 17.96 39.90
C GLY A 378 23.25 17.84 39.57
N ALA A 379 22.74 16.63 39.30
CA ALA A 379 21.33 16.42 38.98
C ALA A 379 20.39 16.91 40.10
N GLU A 380 20.76 16.68 41.38
CA GLU A 380 19.94 17.10 42.52
C GLU A 380 19.74 18.62 42.59
N LYS A 381 20.80 19.40 42.29
CA LYS A 381 20.74 20.86 42.27
C LYS A 381 19.79 21.35 41.20
N ASP A 382 19.74 20.69 40.06
CA ASP A 382 18.84 21.05 38.96
C ASP A 382 17.40 20.63 39.24
N LEU A 383 17.19 19.42 39.78
CA LEU A 383 15.87 18.96 40.21
C LEU A 383 15.23 19.91 41.23
N SER A 384 16.01 20.49 42.13
CA SER A 384 15.51 21.47 43.12
C SER A 384 14.93 22.76 42.51
N LYS A 385 15.19 23.01 41.21
CA LYS A 385 14.71 24.20 40.49
C LYS A 385 13.44 23.95 39.69
N LEU A 386 12.95 22.71 39.60
CA LEU A 386 11.82 22.34 38.74
C LEU A 386 10.44 22.64 39.34
N GLY A 387 10.38 23.12 40.58
CA GLY A 387 9.14 23.44 41.31
C GLY A 387 8.76 22.39 42.36
N LEU A 388 7.76 22.73 43.19
CA LEU A 388 7.22 21.85 44.23
C LEU A 388 6.66 20.55 43.62
N GLY A 389 7.02 19.40 44.19
CA GLY A 389 6.58 18.08 43.70
C GLY A 389 7.31 17.54 42.45
N ALA A 390 8.12 18.37 41.78
CA ALA A 390 8.84 18.04 40.55
C ALA A 390 10.30 17.64 40.76
N LYS A 391 10.76 17.46 42.02
CA LYS A 391 12.10 16.95 42.35
C LYS A 391 12.19 15.42 42.07
N LYS A 392 11.95 15.02 40.83
CA LYS A 392 11.91 13.63 40.35
C LYS A 392 12.77 13.47 39.10
N LEU A 393 13.53 12.38 39.03
CA LEU A 393 14.29 11.98 37.85
C LEU A 393 13.70 10.69 37.29
N TYR A 394 13.31 10.70 36.02
CA TYR A 394 12.76 9.56 35.32
C TYR A 394 13.78 9.02 34.31
N TRP A 395 13.96 7.70 34.30
CA TRP A 395 14.72 7.02 33.27
C TRP A 395 13.79 6.57 32.15
N LEU A 396 14.03 7.08 30.95
CA LEU A 396 13.35 6.64 29.74
C LEU A 396 14.13 5.48 29.16
N LEU A 397 13.45 4.35 29.06
CA LEU A 397 14.05 3.07 28.71
C LEU A 397 13.33 2.47 27.51
N PRO A 398 14.06 1.76 26.63
CA PRO A 398 13.44 0.84 25.72
C PRO A 398 12.58 -0.19 26.48
N PRO A 399 11.41 -0.60 25.95
CA PRO A 399 10.48 -1.50 26.66
C PRO A 399 11.13 -2.79 27.20
N LEU A 400 12.12 -3.33 26.48
CA LEU A 400 12.87 -4.53 26.87
C LEU A 400 13.57 -4.39 28.24
N TYR A 401 13.99 -3.19 28.61
CA TYR A 401 14.73 -2.94 29.85
C TYR A 401 13.83 -2.48 31.00
N TYR A 402 12.58 -2.12 30.73
CA TYR A 402 11.70 -1.51 31.73
C TYR A 402 11.57 -2.33 33.01
N HIS A 403 11.36 -3.66 32.91
CA HIS A 403 11.23 -4.50 34.11
C HIS A 403 12.58 -4.88 34.74
N SER A 404 13.67 -4.93 33.98
CA SER A 404 14.98 -5.39 34.47
C SER A 404 15.91 -4.29 34.98
N PHE A 405 15.64 -3.02 34.63
CA PHE A 405 16.48 -1.88 34.99
C PHE A 405 16.44 -1.59 36.50
N THR A 406 17.62 -1.41 37.11
CA THR A 406 17.79 -1.17 38.56
C THR A 406 18.79 -0.05 38.80
N LYS A 407 18.67 0.62 39.95
CA LYS A 407 19.65 1.63 40.36
C LYS A 407 20.99 0.92 40.67
N LYS A 408 22.10 1.46 40.14
CA LYS A 408 23.45 1.02 40.56
C LYS A 408 23.62 1.39 42.04
N SER A 409 24.02 0.41 42.85
CA SER A 409 24.23 0.54 44.30
C SER A 409 25.32 1.53 44.62
#